data_AF-A0A8X8ZBF5-F1
#
_entry.id   AF-A0A8X8ZBF5-F1
#
_cell.length_a   1.000
_cell.length_b   1.000
_cell.length_c   1.000
_cell.angle_alpha   90.00
_cell.angle_beta   90.00
_cell.angle_gamma   90.00
#
_symmetry.space_group_name_H-M   'P 1'
#
loop_
_entity.id
_entity.type
_entity.pdbx_description
1 polymer ?
#
loop_
_entity_poly.entity_id
_entity_poly.type
_entity_poly.pdbx_seq_one_letter_code
_entity_poly.pdbx_strand_id
1 'polypeptide(L)'
;MDKQISIIATFLFFHILLLHFRLAKCGNATSICTYTPHPELCNTLQTTSPRKTLDENDVDLGRLSFKETLAQATNAHKLISEMDSSSLDELGRSAWSDCLELYQDTIHQLNRSIDSKIDAFDAQTWLSAAIANEQTCHSGFLDFNKSSQLESLQLMLGDFSKTLANSLAINKAISPSTSNQKRDSDHFPDWVSARDRRLLRSSVKADVVVAQDGSGDYTTISEGLAAAKRRGGGGLRRFVIYVKKGVYRENVEIKRSMKNLMLIGDGIDATIVSGDRSVKDGFTTFRSATFGEIIIISI
;
A
#
# COMPACT_ATOMS: atom_id res chain seq x y z
N MET A 1 -12.14 76.41 9.78
CA MET A 1 -12.99 75.28 9.34
C MET A 1 -12.18 74.15 8.69
N ASP A 2 -11.09 74.44 7.98
CA ASP A 2 -10.36 73.44 7.18
C ASP A 2 -9.67 72.32 7.97
N LYS A 3 -9.16 72.60 9.18
CA LYS A 3 -8.50 71.57 10.02
C LYS A 3 -9.47 70.51 10.55
N GLN A 4 -10.73 70.88 10.81
CA GLN A 4 -11.77 69.95 11.27
C GLN A 4 -12.20 69.00 10.15
N ILE A 5 -12.31 69.49 8.92
CA ILE A 5 -12.68 68.69 7.74
C ILE A 5 -11.60 67.65 7.43
N SER A 6 -10.32 68.01 7.58
CA SER A 6 -9.19 67.08 7.36
C SER A 6 -9.16 65.91 8.35
N ILE A 7 -9.49 66.14 9.62
CA ILE A 7 -9.52 65.09 10.66
C ILE A 7 -10.69 64.13 10.42
N ILE A 8 -11.86 64.64 10.01
CA ILE A 8 -13.02 63.79 9.72
C ILE A 8 -12.76 62.91 8.50
N ALA A 9 -12.08 63.45 7.48
CA ALA A 9 -11.73 62.70 6.28
C ALA A 9 -10.74 61.55 6.55
N THR A 10 -9.74 61.75 7.43
CA THR A 10 -8.79 60.70 7.80
C THR A 10 -9.43 59.61 8.66
N PHE A 11 -10.33 59.96 9.58
CA PHE A 11 -11.08 58.98 10.35
C PHE A 11 -12.02 58.15 9.48
N LEU A 12 -12.73 58.78 8.53
CA LEU A 12 -13.59 58.06 7.58
C LEU A 12 -12.79 57.15 6.66
N PHE A 13 -11.63 57.60 6.17
CA PHE A 13 -10.74 56.76 5.37
C PHE A 13 -10.23 55.56 6.15
N PHE A 14 -9.82 55.74 7.42
CA PHE A 14 -9.37 54.65 8.28
C PHE A 14 -10.52 53.69 8.65
N HIS A 15 -11.74 54.19 8.85
CA HIS A 15 -12.92 53.36 9.07
C HIS A 15 -13.31 52.56 7.83
N ILE A 16 -13.23 53.16 6.64
CA ILE A 16 -13.46 52.48 5.36
C ILE A 16 -12.37 51.43 5.12
N LEU A 17 -11.11 51.72 5.44
CA LEU A 17 -9.99 50.77 5.35
C LEU A 17 -10.17 49.59 6.33
N LEU A 18 -10.63 49.86 7.56
CA LEU A 18 -10.96 48.84 8.56
C LEU A 18 -12.20 48.02 8.16
N LEU A 19 -13.20 48.64 7.53
CA LEU A 19 -14.37 47.96 6.95
C LEU A 19 -13.98 47.09 5.74
N HIS A 20 -13.03 47.51 4.92
CA HIS A 20 -12.47 46.70 3.82
C HIS A 20 -11.64 45.53 4.36
N PHE A 21 -10.89 45.71 5.45
CA PHE A 21 -10.22 44.61 6.15
C PHE A 21 -11.20 43.62 6.80
N ARG A 22 -12.37 44.09 7.25
CA ARG A 22 -13.46 43.24 7.78
C ARG A 22 -14.31 42.57 6.70
N LEU A 23 -14.23 43.02 5.44
CA LEU A 23 -14.85 42.39 4.26
C LEU A 23 -13.86 41.63 3.38
N ALA A 24 -12.64 41.34 3.88
CA ALA A 24 -11.93 40.14 3.48
C ALA A 24 -12.73 38.95 4.02
N LYS A 25 -13.70 38.50 3.22
CA LYS A 25 -14.53 37.33 3.46
C LYS A 25 -13.60 36.11 3.59
N CYS A 26 -13.15 35.80 4.80
CA CYS A 26 -12.69 34.47 5.15
C CYS A 26 -13.90 33.54 5.03
N GLY A 27 -14.17 33.06 3.82
CA GLY A 27 -14.94 31.83 3.68
C GLY A 27 -14.17 30.74 4.41
N ASN A 28 -14.78 30.16 5.44
CA ASN A 28 -14.27 28.93 6.05
C ASN A 28 -14.41 27.80 5.00
N ALA A 29 -13.45 27.72 4.09
CA ALA A 29 -13.11 26.47 3.45
C ALA A 29 -12.20 25.74 4.45
N THR A 30 -12.77 24.83 5.24
CA THR A 30 -11.96 23.91 6.05
C THR A 30 -11.08 23.11 5.10
N SER A 31 -9.77 23.40 5.09
CA SER A 31 -8.81 22.70 4.26
C SER A 31 -8.81 21.22 4.60
N ILE A 32 -8.74 20.34 3.60
CA ILE A 32 -8.65 18.89 3.79
C ILE A 32 -7.46 18.49 4.69
N CYS A 33 -6.41 19.33 4.72
CA CYS A 33 -5.24 19.17 5.61
C CYS A 33 -5.58 19.23 7.10
N THR A 34 -6.72 19.82 7.50
CA THR A 34 -7.16 19.80 8.91
C THR A 34 -7.55 18.39 9.37
N TYR A 35 -7.88 17.50 8.44
CA TYR A 35 -8.26 16.12 8.73
C TYR A 35 -7.10 15.13 8.56
N THR A 36 -5.89 15.61 8.27
CA THR A 36 -4.71 14.74 8.10
C THR A 36 -3.91 14.63 9.41
N PRO A 37 -3.26 13.49 9.70
CA PRO A 37 -2.46 13.32 10.91
C PRO A 37 -1.29 14.30 11.05
N HIS A 38 -0.76 14.83 9.93
CA HIS A 38 0.35 15.78 9.89
C HIS A 38 -0.02 17.04 9.06
N PRO A 39 -0.90 17.92 9.57
CA PRO A 39 -1.44 19.06 8.81
C PRO A 39 -0.37 20.00 8.22
N GLU A 40 0.76 20.18 8.90
CA GLU A 40 1.87 21.03 8.48
C GLU A 40 2.48 20.60 7.14
N LEU A 41 2.68 19.29 6.95
CA LEU A 41 3.22 18.73 5.71
C LEU A 41 2.20 18.86 4.57
N CYS A 42 0.93 18.60 4.86
CA CYS A 42 -0.15 18.76 3.89
C CYS A 42 -0.31 20.21 3.43
N ASN A 43 -0.25 21.18 4.35
CA ASN A 43 -0.32 22.59 4.02
C ASN A 43 0.88 23.05 3.18
N THR A 44 2.09 22.57 3.51
CA THR A 44 3.31 22.85 2.72
C THR A 44 3.15 22.37 1.27
N LEU A 45 2.60 21.16 1.10
CA LEU A 45 2.31 20.59 -0.21
C LEU A 45 1.33 21.46 -1.02
N GLN A 46 0.25 21.93 -0.38
CA GLN A 46 -0.72 22.84 -1.02
C GLN A 46 -0.08 24.15 -1.50
N THR A 47 0.87 24.71 -0.73
CA THR A 47 1.53 25.98 -1.09
C THR A 47 2.53 25.87 -2.23
N THR A 48 3.04 24.66 -2.51
CA THR A 48 4.07 24.42 -3.53
C THR A 48 3.47 24.20 -4.93
N SER A 49 2.14 24.09 -5.04
CA SER A 49 1.43 23.83 -6.29
C SER A 49 0.90 25.10 -6.98
N PRO A 50 1.04 25.26 -8.31
CA PRO A 50 0.41 26.36 -9.06
C PRO A 50 -1.12 26.22 -9.04
N ARG A 51 -1.82 27.13 -8.38
CA ARG A 51 -3.29 27.08 -8.20
C ARG A 51 -4.07 27.23 -9.52
N LYS A 52 -5.05 26.36 -9.76
CA LYS A 52 -6.27 26.63 -10.55
C LYS A 52 -7.49 26.24 -9.72
N THR A 53 -8.35 27.22 -9.43
CA THR A 53 -9.75 27.16 -8.93
C THR A 53 -10.17 26.17 -7.82
N LEU A 54 -11.04 26.65 -6.91
CA LEU A 54 -11.34 26.05 -5.59
C LEU A 54 -11.95 24.65 -5.54
N ASP A 55 -12.60 24.15 -6.61
CA ASP A 55 -13.33 22.87 -6.63
C ASP A 55 -12.56 21.74 -7.34
N GLU A 56 -11.57 22.09 -8.18
CA GLU A 56 -10.60 21.14 -8.78
C GLU A 56 -9.43 20.85 -7.82
N ASN A 57 -9.32 21.62 -6.74
CA ASN A 57 -8.16 21.65 -5.85
C ASN A 57 -7.96 20.38 -5.01
N ASP A 58 -9.02 19.67 -4.58
CA ASP A 58 -8.87 18.55 -3.64
C ASP A 58 -8.43 17.25 -4.35
N VAL A 59 -8.96 16.98 -5.55
CA VAL A 59 -8.52 15.86 -6.38
C VAL A 59 -7.09 16.09 -6.88
N ASP A 60 -6.77 17.33 -7.27
CA ASP A 60 -5.41 17.70 -7.65
C ASP A 60 -4.43 17.60 -6.47
N LEU A 61 -4.87 17.95 -5.25
CA LEU A 61 -4.09 17.78 -4.03
C LEU A 61 -3.88 16.30 -3.70
N GLY A 62 -4.89 15.44 -3.83
CA GLY A 62 -4.73 13.99 -3.68
C GLY A 62 -3.67 13.44 -4.63
N ARG A 63 -3.75 13.82 -5.92
CA ARG A 63 -2.77 13.43 -6.94
C ARG A 63 -1.37 13.95 -6.65
N LEU A 64 -1.25 15.19 -6.17
CA LEU A 64 0.02 15.79 -5.77
C LEU A 64 0.59 15.05 -4.56
N SER A 65 -0.24 14.73 -3.57
CA SER A 65 0.15 13.97 -2.37
C SER A 65 0.70 12.61 -2.75
N PHE A 66 0.06 11.91 -3.69
CA PHE A 66 0.53 10.60 -4.14
C PHE A 66 1.87 10.69 -4.88
N LYS A 67 2.05 11.71 -5.73
CA LYS A 67 3.31 11.94 -6.44
C LYS A 67 4.46 12.24 -5.47
N GLU A 68 4.22 13.08 -4.49
CA GLU A 68 5.21 13.39 -3.46
C GLU A 68 5.55 12.14 -2.64
N THR A 69 4.53 11.38 -2.23
CA THR A 69 4.72 10.11 -1.50
C THR A 69 5.52 9.10 -2.33
N LEU A 70 5.24 8.98 -3.64
CA LEU A 70 5.99 8.12 -4.54
C LEU A 70 7.45 8.57 -4.69
N ALA A 71 7.69 9.89 -4.78
CA ALA A 71 9.04 10.44 -4.86
C ALA A 71 9.84 10.12 -3.59
N GLN A 72 9.24 10.31 -2.41
CA GLN A 72 9.86 9.94 -1.13
C GLN A 72 10.07 8.43 -1.01
N ALA A 73 9.13 7.59 -1.43
CA ALA A 73 9.30 6.13 -1.45
C ALA A 73 10.45 5.69 -2.37
N THR A 74 10.59 6.35 -3.53
CA THR A 74 11.70 6.09 -4.47
C THR A 74 13.04 6.49 -3.86
N ASN A 75 13.08 7.64 -3.19
CA ASN A 75 14.28 8.09 -2.48
C ASN A 75 14.63 7.16 -1.31
N ALA A 76 13.64 6.74 -0.53
CA ALA A 76 13.79 5.80 0.57
C ALA A 76 14.39 4.46 0.10
N HIS A 77 13.81 3.86 -0.95
CA HIS A 77 14.35 2.64 -1.54
C HIS A 77 15.79 2.84 -2.02
N LYS A 78 16.10 3.97 -2.66
CA LYS A 78 17.46 4.29 -3.10
C LYS A 78 18.43 4.33 -1.92
N LEU A 79 18.11 5.06 -0.86
CA LEU A 79 18.94 5.16 0.35
C LEU A 79 19.17 3.78 0.99
N ILE A 80 18.12 2.96 1.10
CA ILE A 80 18.24 1.59 1.62
C ILE A 80 19.15 0.75 0.73
N SER A 81 19.04 0.87 -0.59
CA SER A 81 19.86 0.11 -1.55
C SER A 81 21.34 0.53 -1.56
N GLU A 82 21.63 1.78 -1.22
CA GLU A 82 23.00 2.32 -1.13
C GLU A 82 23.62 2.11 0.26
N MET A 83 22.84 1.69 1.25
CA MET A 83 23.35 1.38 2.59
C MET A 83 24.34 0.22 2.55
N ASP A 84 25.45 0.35 3.30
CA ASP A 84 26.45 -0.70 3.40
C ASP A 84 25.95 -1.90 4.22
N SER A 85 25.35 -2.87 3.52
CA SER A 85 24.88 -4.14 4.09
C SER A 85 26.01 -5.09 4.52
N SER A 86 27.28 -4.79 4.19
CA SER A 86 28.42 -5.60 4.64
C SER A 86 28.73 -5.39 6.13
N SER A 87 28.38 -4.21 6.66
CA SER A 87 28.46 -3.90 8.09
C SER A 87 27.40 -4.62 8.94
N LEU A 88 26.38 -5.21 8.28
CA LEU A 88 25.32 -5.97 8.94
C LEU A 88 25.70 -7.45 9.09
N ASP A 89 25.36 -8.01 10.25
CA ASP A 89 25.37 -9.46 10.45
C ASP A 89 24.26 -10.14 9.64
N GLU A 90 24.23 -11.48 9.64
CA GLU A 90 23.31 -12.25 8.80
C GLU A 90 21.83 -11.87 9.06
N LEU A 91 21.45 -11.68 10.33
CA LEU A 91 20.10 -11.31 10.74
C LEU A 91 19.75 -9.87 10.32
N GLY A 92 20.67 -8.92 10.52
CA GLY A 92 20.49 -7.54 10.06
C GLY A 92 20.40 -7.46 8.54
N ARG A 93 21.18 -8.28 7.82
CA ARG A 93 21.13 -8.36 6.35
C ARG A 93 19.81 -8.98 5.85
N SER A 94 19.24 -9.93 6.58
CA SER A 94 17.90 -10.45 6.29
C SER A 94 16.84 -9.36 6.41
N ALA A 95 16.83 -8.63 7.54
CA ALA A 95 15.89 -7.51 7.75
C ALA A 95 16.04 -6.42 6.69
N TRP A 96 17.28 -6.08 6.32
CA TRP A 96 17.57 -5.15 5.23
C TRP A 96 17.05 -5.63 3.87
N SER A 97 17.26 -6.92 3.54
CA SER A 97 16.76 -7.50 2.29
C SER A 97 15.23 -7.45 2.21
N ASP A 98 14.55 -7.65 3.35
CA ASP A 98 13.10 -7.53 3.42
C ASP A 98 12.65 -6.09 3.21
N CYS A 99 13.35 -5.12 3.80
CA CYS A 99 13.09 -3.71 3.54
C CYS A 99 13.20 -3.35 2.06
N LEU A 100 14.24 -3.84 1.35
CA LEU A 100 14.34 -3.60 -0.10
C LEU A 100 13.11 -4.09 -0.86
N GLU A 101 12.64 -5.29 -0.55
CA GLU A 101 11.44 -5.87 -1.18
C GLU A 101 10.19 -5.04 -0.86
N LEU A 102 9.96 -4.75 0.42
CA LEU A 102 8.80 -4.01 0.92
C LEU A 102 8.73 -2.57 0.37
N TYR A 103 9.86 -1.90 0.22
CA TYR A 103 9.92 -0.57 -0.39
C TYR A 103 9.72 -0.63 -1.92
N GLN A 104 10.20 -1.68 -2.61
CA GLN A 104 9.83 -1.88 -4.02
C GLN A 104 8.35 -2.14 -4.21
N ASP A 105 7.70 -2.87 -3.30
CA ASP A 105 6.25 -3.09 -3.31
C ASP A 105 5.50 -1.79 -3.07
N THR A 106 5.96 -1.00 -2.10
CA THR A 106 5.41 0.34 -1.83
C THR A 106 5.48 1.24 -3.06
N ILE A 107 6.62 1.31 -3.76
CA ILE A 107 6.75 2.07 -5.01
C ILE A 107 5.76 1.58 -6.07
N HIS A 108 5.63 0.25 -6.22
CA HIS A 108 4.70 -0.33 -7.19
C HIS A 108 3.24 0.05 -6.89
N GLN A 109 2.83 -0.07 -5.63
CA GLN A 109 1.49 0.25 -5.13
C GLN A 109 1.17 1.74 -5.28
N LEU A 110 2.09 2.62 -4.88
CA LEU A 110 1.94 4.08 -5.01
C LEU A 110 1.87 4.50 -6.48
N ASN A 111 2.72 3.94 -7.34
CA ASN A 111 2.70 4.26 -8.76
C ASN A 111 1.37 3.86 -9.43
N ARG A 112 0.78 2.73 -9.03
CA ARG A 112 -0.56 2.35 -9.49
C ARG A 112 -1.63 3.30 -8.97
N SER A 113 -1.49 3.80 -7.73
CA SER A 113 -2.45 4.73 -7.11
C SER A 113 -2.59 6.06 -7.86
N ILE A 114 -1.59 6.44 -8.67
CA ILE A 114 -1.58 7.70 -9.45
C ILE A 114 -2.32 7.55 -10.79
N ASP A 115 -2.57 6.32 -11.26
CA ASP A 115 -3.28 6.07 -12.52
C ASP A 115 -4.75 6.51 -12.38
N SER A 116 -5.19 7.39 -13.28
CA SER A 116 -6.54 7.96 -13.26
C SER A 116 -7.67 6.94 -13.48
N LYS A 117 -7.33 5.70 -13.86
CA LYS A 117 -8.29 4.59 -14.03
C LYS A 117 -8.56 3.80 -12.74
N ILE A 118 -7.86 4.10 -11.66
CA ILE A 118 -7.94 3.35 -10.40
C ILE A 118 -9.03 3.94 -9.51
N ASP A 119 -9.83 3.05 -8.91
CA ASP A 119 -10.86 3.44 -7.95
C ASP A 119 -10.23 3.93 -6.64
N ALA A 120 -10.89 4.88 -5.99
CA ALA A 120 -10.36 5.48 -4.78
C ALA A 120 -10.25 4.46 -3.62
N PHE A 121 -11.04 3.39 -3.64
CA PHE A 121 -10.91 2.24 -2.72
C PHE A 121 -9.62 1.44 -2.96
N ASP A 122 -9.26 1.20 -4.22
CA ASP A 122 -8.02 0.51 -4.58
C ASP A 122 -6.80 1.35 -4.17
N ALA A 123 -6.85 2.66 -4.43
CA ALA A 123 -5.82 3.59 -3.96
C ALA A 123 -5.71 3.59 -2.42
N GLN A 124 -6.83 3.57 -1.70
CA GLN A 124 -6.84 3.46 -0.23
C GLN A 124 -6.16 2.17 0.24
N THR A 125 -6.46 1.05 -0.44
CA THR A 125 -5.89 -0.26 -0.13
C THR A 125 -4.39 -0.26 -0.33
N TRP A 126 -3.91 0.31 -1.44
CA TRP A 126 -2.49 0.38 -1.77
C TRP A 126 -1.70 1.32 -0.85
N LEU A 127 -2.28 2.45 -0.44
CA LEU A 127 -1.69 3.32 0.58
C LEU A 127 -1.60 2.63 1.95
N SER A 128 -2.64 1.87 2.32
CA SER A 128 -2.64 1.09 3.56
C SER A 128 -1.55 0.01 3.53
N ALA A 129 -1.41 -0.67 2.39
CA ALA A 129 -0.36 -1.66 2.18
C ALA A 129 1.04 -1.05 2.21
N ALA A 130 1.23 0.15 1.65
CA ALA A 130 2.50 0.87 1.73
C ALA A 130 2.92 1.20 3.18
N ILE A 131 1.97 1.62 4.03
CA ILE A 131 2.23 1.84 5.46
C ILE A 131 2.58 0.52 6.16
N ALA A 132 1.83 -0.55 5.88
CA ALA A 132 2.13 -1.87 6.45
C ALA A 132 3.51 -2.39 6.02
N ASN A 133 3.92 -2.13 4.78
CA ASN A 133 5.24 -2.48 4.26
C ASN A 133 6.36 -1.72 4.99
N GLU A 134 6.21 -0.42 5.19
CA GLU A 134 7.17 0.39 5.99
C GLU A 134 7.28 -0.15 7.42
N GLN A 135 6.15 -0.40 8.08
CA GLN A 135 6.11 -0.94 9.45
C GLN A 135 6.73 -2.34 9.53
N THR A 136 6.50 -3.18 8.54
CA THR A 136 7.06 -4.54 8.46
C THR A 136 8.58 -4.48 8.29
N CYS A 137 9.08 -3.57 7.45
CA CYS A 137 10.51 -3.30 7.32
C CYS A 137 11.13 -2.91 8.66
N HIS A 138 10.52 -1.96 9.37
CA HIS A 138 11.00 -1.54 10.69
C HIS A 138 10.97 -2.69 11.71
N SER A 139 9.90 -3.49 11.70
CA SER A 139 9.73 -4.64 12.59
C SER A 139 10.81 -5.70 12.35
N GLY A 140 11.25 -5.92 11.11
CA GLY A 140 12.33 -6.86 10.80
C GLY A 140 13.66 -6.52 11.50
N PHE A 141 13.97 -5.23 11.68
CA PHE A 141 15.13 -4.82 12.47
C PHE A 141 14.90 -5.00 13.98
N LEU A 142 13.69 -4.76 14.46
CA LEU A 142 13.33 -4.93 15.87
C LEU A 142 13.31 -6.40 16.30
N ASP A 143 12.90 -7.31 15.42
CA ASP A 143 12.91 -8.77 15.62
C ASP A 143 14.29 -9.28 16.11
N PHE A 144 15.37 -8.59 15.71
CA PHE A 144 16.75 -8.95 16.02
C PHE A 144 17.51 -7.90 16.85
N ASN A 145 16.78 -7.04 17.57
CA ASN A 145 17.35 -5.99 18.43
C ASN A 145 18.31 -5.04 17.70
N LYS A 146 18.03 -4.71 16.43
CA LYS A 146 18.82 -3.78 15.59
C LYS A 146 18.31 -2.34 15.65
N SER A 147 17.94 -1.87 16.84
CA SER A 147 17.30 -0.56 17.03
C SER A 147 18.18 0.60 16.55
N SER A 148 19.50 0.56 16.75
CA SER A 148 20.40 1.61 16.26
C SER A 148 20.42 1.75 14.74
N GLN A 149 20.34 0.63 14.02
CA GLN A 149 20.28 0.62 12.55
C GLN A 149 18.93 1.15 12.09
N LEU A 150 17.85 0.78 12.79
CA LEU A 150 16.52 1.30 12.53
C LEU A 150 16.44 2.81 12.76
N GLU A 151 17.00 3.33 13.85
CA GLU A 151 17.02 4.78 14.13
C GLU A 151 17.78 5.54 13.03
N SER A 152 18.95 5.04 12.61
CA SER A 152 19.71 5.60 11.49
C SER A 152 18.88 5.60 10.20
N LEU A 153 18.19 4.50 9.90
CA LEU A 153 17.30 4.39 8.76
C LEU A 153 16.16 5.42 8.85
N GLN A 154 15.46 5.52 9.98
CA GLN A 154 14.37 6.47 10.18
C GLN A 154 14.82 7.93 10.01
N LEU A 155 16.01 8.27 10.50
CA LEU A 155 16.61 9.60 10.29
C LEU A 155 16.86 9.89 8.80
N MET A 156 17.34 8.90 8.04
CA MET A 156 17.54 9.04 6.59
C MET A 156 16.22 9.16 5.82
N LEU A 157 15.16 8.48 6.29
CA LEU A 157 13.83 8.47 5.67
C LEU A 157 13.02 9.74 5.95
N GLY A 158 13.37 10.49 7.00
CA GLY A 158 12.75 11.77 7.31
C GLY A 158 11.24 11.68 7.52
N ASP A 159 10.48 12.49 6.77
CA ASP A 159 9.02 12.61 6.90
C ASP A 159 8.24 11.60 6.04
N PHE A 160 8.86 10.53 5.56
CA PHE A 160 8.22 9.55 4.68
C PHE A 160 6.96 8.91 5.29
N SER A 161 7.07 8.35 6.50
CA SER A 161 5.93 7.77 7.23
C SER A 161 4.76 8.75 7.39
N LYS A 162 5.09 10.02 7.68
CA LYS A 162 4.10 11.10 7.85
C LYS A 162 3.42 11.44 6.52
N THR A 163 4.18 11.47 5.43
CA THR A 163 3.68 11.72 4.09
C THR A 163 2.76 10.58 3.62
N LEU A 164 3.12 9.33 3.88
CA LEU A 164 2.25 8.16 3.68
C LEU A 164 0.92 8.28 4.44
N ALA A 165 0.99 8.60 5.75
CA ALA A 165 -0.18 8.76 6.59
C ALA A 165 -1.11 9.90 6.11
N ASN A 166 -0.53 11.03 5.70
CA ASN A 166 -1.28 12.12 5.10
C ASN A 166 -1.95 11.72 3.78
N SER A 167 -1.23 11.06 2.87
CA SER A 167 -1.79 10.58 1.61
C SER A 167 -2.95 9.62 1.81
N LEU A 168 -2.86 8.73 2.79
CA LEU A 168 -3.95 7.83 3.18
C LEU A 168 -5.18 8.61 3.66
N ALA A 169 -4.99 9.62 4.50
CA ALA A 169 -6.07 10.45 5.03
C ALA A 169 -6.72 11.32 3.94
N ILE A 170 -5.90 11.93 3.07
CA ILE A 170 -6.37 12.74 1.93
C ILE A 170 -7.20 11.87 0.99
N ASN A 171 -6.70 10.69 0.58
CA ASN A 171 -7.45 9.78 -0.29
C ASN A 171 -8.81 9.42 0.32
N LYS A 172 -8.83 9.10 1.61
CA LYS A 172 -10.07 8.77 2.32
C LYS A 172 -11.08 9.91 2.32
N ALA A 173 -10.60 11.16 2.45
CA ALA A 173 -11.43 12.35 2.50
C ALA A 173 -11.95 12.78 1.12
N ILE A 174 -11.19 12.58 0.04
CA ILE A 174 -11.64 12.87 -1.34
C ILE A 174 -12.48 11.74 -1.95
N SER A 175 -12.40 10.53 -1.38
CA SER A 175 -13.17 9.38 -1.87
C SER A 175 -14.66 9.57 -1.57
N PRO A 176 -15.56 9.54 -2.56
CA PRO A 176 -16.99 9.52 -2.29
C PRO A 176 -17.32 8.31 -1.42
N SER A 177 -18.03 8.52 -0.32
CA SER A 177 -18.48 7.44 0.55
C SER A 177 -19.39 6.52 -0.25
N THR A 178 -18.87 5.38 -0.73
CA THR A 178 -19.67 4.33 -1.37
C THR A 178 -20.43 3.54 -0.31
N SER A 179 -21.29 4.24 0.46
CA SER A 179 -22.35 3.60 1.22
C SER A 179 -23.46 3.24 0.23
N ASN A 180 -23.32 2.11 -0.45
CA ASN A 180 -24.41 1.30 -1.00
C ASN A 180 -23.82 0.11 -1.79
N GLN A 181 -22.91 -0.65 -1.18
CA GLN A 181 -22.74 -2.03 -1.64
C GLN A 181 -23.99 -2.79 -1.19
N LYS A 182 -24.90 -3.04 -2.14
CA LYS A 182 -25.90 -4.09 -1.99
C LYS A 182 -25.12 -5.34 -1.58
N ARG A 183 -25.33 -5.79 -0.34
CA ARG A 183 -24.92 -7.12 0.10
C ARG A 183 -25.66 -8.10 -0.80
N ASP A 184 -25.00 -8.52 -1.88
CA ASP A 184 -25.48 -9.64 -2.65
C ASP A 184 -25.43 -10.83 -1.70
N SER A 185 -26.54 -11.54 -1.54
CA SER A 185 -26.70 -12.66 -0.60
C SER A 185 -25.85 -13.89 -0.96
N ASP A 186 -24.90 -13.72 -1.87
CA ASP A 186 -23.96 -14.75 -2.29
C ASP A 186 -22.84 -14.85 -1.24
N HIS A 187 -22.52 -16.08 -0.83
CA HIS A 187 -21.52 -16.41 0.21
C HIS A 187 -20.06 -16.02 -0.15
N PHE A 188 -19.85 -15.13 -1.12
CA PHE A 188 -18.54 -14.66 -1.55
C PHE A 188 -18.27 -13.23 -1.08
N PRO A 189 -17.07 -12.93 -0.54
CA PRO A 189 -16.67 -11.57 -0.22
C PRO A 189 -16.74 -10.62 -1.42
N ASP A 190 -16.96 -9.33 -1.16
CA ASP A 190 -17.09 -8.29 -2.19
C ASP A 190 -15.84 -8.11 -3.07
N TRP A 191 -14.66 -8.46 -2.55
CA TRP A 191 -13.40 -8.42 -3.30
C TRP A 191 -13.24 -9.56 -4.33
N VAL A 192 -14.07 -10.60 -4.26
CA VAL A 192 -14.08 -11.68 -5.26
C VAL A 192 -14.94 -11.25 -6.44
N SER A 193 -14.32 -11.06 -7.61
CA SER A 193 -15.02 -10.59 -8.82
C SER A 193 -16.15 -11.54 -9.24
N ALA A 194 -17.22 -11.04 -9.86
CA ALA A 194 -18.33 -11.89 -10.36
C ALA A 194 -17.84 -12.99 -11.31
N ARG A 195 -16.79 -12.71 -12.11
CA ARG A 195 -16.14 -13.70 -12.97
C ARG A 195 -15.50 -14.82 -12.14
N ASP A 196 -14.79 -14.46 -11.07
CA ASP A 196 -14.14 -15.42 -10.19
C ASP A 196 -15.17 -16.21 -9.38
N ARG A 197 -16.22 -15.58 -8.85
CA ARG A 197 -17.36 -16.27 -8.21
C ARG A 197 -17.97 -17.32 -9.13
N ARG A 198 -18.15 -17.00 -10.42
CA ARG A 198 -18.67 -17.96 -11.41
C ARG A 198 -17.71 -19.12 -11.65
N LEU A 199 -16.40 -18.84 -11.70
CA LEU A 199 -15.38 -19.88 -11.85
C LEU A 199 -15.33 -20.80 -10.64
N LEU A 200 -15.37 -20.26 -9.42
CA LEU A 200 -15.37 -21.01 -8.17
C LEU A 200 -16.62 -21.92 -8.01
N ARG A 201 -17.73 -21.55 -8.65
CA ARG A 201 -18.95 -22.38 -8.73
C ARG A 201 -18.88 -23.49 -9.79
N SER A 202 -17.86 -23.51 -10.63
CA SER A 202 -17.71 -24.44 -11.75
C SER A 202 -16.48 -25.35 -11.57
N SER A 203 -16.46 -26.48 -12.28
CA SER A 203 -15.25 -27.30 -12.39
C SER A 203 -14.14 -26.48 -13.07
N VAL A 204 -13.12 -26.10 -12.29
CA VAL A 204 -11.93 -25.41 -12.82
C VAL A 204 -10.93 -26.46 -13.30
N LYS A 205 -10.53 -26.37 -14.57
CA LYS A 205 -9.47 -27.24 -15.12
C LYS A 205 -8.10 -26.78 -14.62
N ALA A 206 -7.37 -27.68 -13.96
CA ALA A 206 -6.00 -27.43 -13.51
C ALA A 206 -5.02 -27.41 -14.70
N ASP A 207 -4.03 -26.50 -14.65
CA ASP A 207 -2.88 -26.49 -15.56
C ASP A 207 -1.77 -27.43 -15.07
N VAL A 208 -1.63 -27.57 -13.75
CA VAL A 208 -0.73 -28.51 -13.07
C VAL A 208 -1.38 -29.06 -11.80
N VAL A 209 -1.03 -30.30 -11.47
CA VAL A 209 -1.47 -30.96 -10.24
C VAL A 209 -0.26 -31.22 -9.34
N VAL A 210 -0.36 -30.84 -8.07
CA VAL A 210 0.63 -31.11 -7.03
C VAL A 210 0.08 -32.18 -6.09
N ALA A 211 0.82 -33.27 -5.91
CA ALA A 211 0.42 -34.39 -5.05
C ALA A 211 1.65 -35.04 -4.39
N GLN A 212 1.70 -35.07 -3.06
CA GLN A 212 2.85 -35.63 -2.32
C GLN A 212 3.04 -37.14 -2.54
N ASP A 213 1.97 -37.85 -2.92
CA ASP A 213 2.00 -39.28 -3.22
C ASP A 213 2.58 -39.61 -4.61
N GLY A 214 2.97 -38.59 -5.39
CA GLY A 214 3.50 -38.74 -6.75
C GLY A 214 2.42 -38.98 -7.81
N SER A 215 1.13 -38.90 -7.47
CA SER A 215 0.03 -39.06 -8.43
C SER A 215 -0.26 -37.80 -9.28
N GLY A 216 0.48 -36.72 -9.06
CA GLY A 216 0.38 -35.44 -9.77
C GLY A 216 1.60 -35.16 -10.66
N ASP A 217 1.67 -33.96 -11.23
CA ASP A 217 2.81 -33.49 -12.02
C ASP A 217 4.04 -33.17 -11.16
N TYR A 218 3.80 -32.72 -9.92
CA TYR A 218 4.82 -32.29 -8.96
C TYR A 218 4.48 -32.76 -7.55
N THR A 219 5.50 -32.83 -6.68
CA THR A 219 5.32 -33.28 -5.28
C THR A 219 5.22 -32.12 -4.29
N THR A 220 5.73 -30.95 -4.67
CA THR A 220 5.71 -29.73 -3.84
C THR A 220 5.00 -28.57 -4.55
N ILE A 221 4.45 -27.64 -3.77
CA ILE A 221 3.79 -26.44 -4.30
C ILE A 221 4.83 -25.52 -4.95
N SER A 222 6.02 -25.43 -4.37
CA SER A 222 7.16 -24.68 -4.92
C SER A 222 7.54 -25.13 -6.35
N GLU A 223 7.55 -26.44 -6.63
CA GLU A 223 7.74 -26.98 -7.98
C GLU A 223 6.59 -26.60 -8.94
N GLY A 224 5.35 -26.65 -8.44
CA GLY A 224 4.17 -26.21 -9.18
C GLY A 224 4.25 -24.72 -9.58
N LEU A 225 4.72 -23.86 -8.68
CA LEU A 225 4.96 -22.44 -8.95
C LEU A 225 6.10 -22.23 -9.94
N ALA A 226 7.19 -22.99 -9.82
CA ALA A 226 8.28 -22.96 -10.80
C ALA A 226 7.80 -23.39 -12.19
N ALA A 227 6.88 -24.36 -12.28
CA ALA A 227 6.23 -24.74 -13.53
C ALA A 227 5.33 -23.64 -14.07
N ALA A 228 4.56 -22.95 -13.21
CA ALA A 228 3.75 -21.81 -13.59
C ALA A 228 4.61 -20.72 -14.24
N LYS A 229 5.73 -20.35 -13.61
CA LYS A 229 6.67 -19.36 -14.17
C LYS A 229 7.20 -19.77 -15.56
N ARG A 230 7.59 -21.03 -15.73
CA ARG A 230 8.11 -21.54 -17.02
C ARG A 230 7.06 -21.57 -18.13
N ARG A 231 5.80 -21.87 -17.80
CA ARG A 231 4.69 -22.02 -18.76
C ARG A 231 3.97 -20.71 -19.07
N GLY A 232 4.54 -19.57 -18.70
CA GLY A 232 3.95 -18.25 -18.93
C GLY A 232 2.83 -17.87 -17.94
N GLY A 233 2.74 -18.57 -16.80
CA GLY A 233 2.03 -18.07 -15.62
C GLY A 233 2.64 -16.74 -15.20
N GLY A 234 1.80 -15.71 -15.08
CA GLY A 234 2.23 -14.31 -15.00
C GLY A 234 1.74 -13.43 -16.15
N GLY A 235 1.20 -14.03 -17.23
CA GLY A 235 0.57 -13.32 -18.36
C GLY A 235 -0.91 -12.99 -18.14
N LEU A 236 -1.63 -12.70 -19.23
CA LEU A 236 -3.07 -12.37 -19.21
C LEU A 236 -3.99 -13.54 -18.79
N ARG A 237 -3.53 -14.79 -19.00
CA ARG A 237 -4.29 -16.00 -18.70
C ARG A 237 -4.02 -16.45 -17.27
N ARG A 238 -5.09 -16.82 -16.56
CA ARG A 238 -4.97 -17.47 -15.24
C ARG A 238 -4.30 -18.83 -15.35
N PHE A 239 -3.38 -19.11 -14.44
CA PHE A 239 -2.70 -20.39 -14.30
C PHE A 239 -3.17 -21.08 -13.01
N VAL A 240 -3.73 -22.27 -13.14
CA VAL A 240 -4.39 -23.00 -12.04
C VAL A 240 -3.50 -24.14 -11.56
N ILE A 241 -3.09 -24.07 -10.30
CA ILE A 241 -2.37 -25.12 -9.58
C ILE A 241 -3.37 -25.81 -8.67
N TYR A 242 -3.63 -27.09 -8.91
CA TYR A 242 -4.46 -27.90 -8.03
C TYR A 242 -3.57 -28.70 -7.07
N VAL A 243 -3.78 -28.51 -5.78
CA VAL A 243 -2.98 -29.10 -4.70
C VAL A 243 -3.85 -30.12 -3.99
N LYS A 244 -3.56 -31.40 -4.22
CA LYS A 244 -4.31 -32.49 -3.57
C LYS A 244 -4.16 -32.45 -2.05
N LYS A 245 -5.02 -33.20 -1.37
CA LYS A 245 -4.96 -33.39 0.08
C LYS A 245 -3.57 -33.88 0.50
N GLY A 246 -3.10 -33.35 1.62
CA GLY A 246 -1.76 -33.59 2.12
C GLY A 246 -1.32 -32.50 3.09
N VAL A 247 -0.19 -32.77 3.76
CA VAL A 247 0.46 -31.80 4.65
C VAL A 247 1.78 -31.38 4.00
N TYR A 248 1.75 -30.23 3.34
CA TYR A 248 2.88 -29.65 2.64
C TYR A 248 3.70 -28.82 3.62
N ARG A 249 4.87 -29.35 4.02
CA ARG A 249 5.80 -28.66 4.93
C ARG A 249 6.78 -27.82 4.12
N GLU A 250 6.35 -26.64 3.71
CA GLU A 250 7.14 -25.71 2.90
C GLU A 250 6.75 -24.25 3.18
N ASN A 251 7.71 -23.33 2.98
CA ASN A 251 7.45 -21.89 2.96
C ASN A 251 7.31 -21.45 1.50
N VAL A 252 6.07 -21.28 1.06
CA VAL A 252 5.73 -20.97 -0.33
C VAL A 252 5.93 -19.48 -0.60
N GLU A 253 6.90 -19.14 -1.45
CA GLU A 253 7.17 -17.77 -1.88
C GLU A 253 6.56 -17.51 -3.26
N ILE A 254 5.54 -16.66 -3.31
CA ILE A 254 4.97 -16.16 -4.56
C ILE A 254 5.51 -14.77 -4.80
N LYS A 255 6.29 -14.62 -5.86
CA LYS A 255 6.86 -13.33 -6.23
C LYS A 255 5.83 -12.53 -6.99
N ARG A 256 5.76 -11.22 -6.76
CA ARG A 256 4.95 -10.24 -7.53
C ARG A 256 4.97 -10.38 -9.07
N SER A 257 6.05 -10.91 -9.64
CA SER A 257 6.16 -11.21 -11.08
C SER A 257 5.21 -12.32 -11.56
N MET A 258 4.75 -13.18 -10.66
CA MET A 258 3.85 -14.31 -10.92
C MET A 258 2.37 -13.88 -10.80
N LYS A 259 1.89 -13.16 -11.81
CA LYS A 259 0.50 -12.68 -11.88
C LYS A 259 -0.50 -13.77 -12.28
N ASN A 260 -1.76 -13.57 -11.90
CA ASN A 260 -2.90 -14.41 -12.30
C ASN A 260 -2.74 -15.90 -11.94
N LEU A 261 -2.16 -16.19 -10.77
CA LEU A 261 -2.13 -17.54 -10.21
C LEU A 261 -3.43 -17.85 -9.46
N MET A 262 -3.84 -19.11 -9.50
CA MET A 262 -4.92 -19.63 -8.67
C MET A 262 -4.47 -20.97 -8.08
N LEU A 263 -4.52 -21.07 -6.75
CA LEU A 263 -4.26 -22.31 -6.04
C LEU A 263 -5.59 -22.86 -5.53
N ILE A 264 -5.84 -24.15 -5.78
CA ILE A 264 -7.07 -24.84 -5.37
C ILE A 264 -6.67 -26.06 -4.54
N GLY A 265 -7.21 -26.17 -3.33
CA GLY A 265 -7.03 -27.33 -2.46
C GLY A 265 -8.19 -28.34 -2.57
N ASP A 266 -8.03 -29.50 -1.95
CA ASP A 266 -9.10 -30.49 -1.76
C ASP A 266 -10.10 -30.12 -0.65
N GLY A 267 -9.79 -29.07 0.13
CA GLY A 267 -10.61 -28.59 1.23
C GLY A 267 -9.78 -28.02 2.37
N ILE A 268 -10.43 -27.29 3.28
CA ILE A 268 -9.79 -26.54 4.39
C ILE A 268 -8.99 -27.43 5.34
N ASP A 269 -9.51 -28.63 5.60
CA ASP A 269 -8.89 -29.61 6.48
C ASP A 269 -8.17 -30.73 5.71
N ALA A 270 -8.15 -30.65 4.37
CA ALA A 270 -7.59 -31.67 3.51
C ALA A 270 -6.22 -31.27 2.94
N THR A 271 -6.10 -30.03 2.46
CA THR A 271 -4.84 -29.48 1.92
C THR A 271 -4.27 -28.48 2.91
N ILE A 272 -3.27 -28.92 3.69
CA ILE A 272 -2.66 -28.12 4.74
C ILE A 272 -1.25 -27.73 4.32
N VAL A 273 -0.94 -26.44 4.39
CA VAL A 273 0.42 -25.93 4.17
C VAL A 273 0.97 -25.36 5.46
N SER A 274 2.11 -25.90 5.87
CA SER A 274 2.74 -25.64 7.17
C SER A 274 4.20 -25.29 6.95
N GLY A 275 4.76 -24.50 7.85
CA GLY A 275 6.18 -24.18 7.90
C GLY A 275 6.61 -24.02 9.34
N ASP A 276 7.91 -23.99 9.56
CA ASP A 276 8.55 -24.03 10.87
C ASP A 276 9.50 -22.84 11.09
N ARG A 277 9.41 -21.81 10.24
CA ARG A 277 10.21 -20.59 10.35
C ARG A 277 9.67 -19.68 11.45
N SER A 278 10.57 -19.13 12.26
CA SER A 278 10.25 -18.14 13.28
C SER A 278 11.40 -17.15 13.51
N VAL A 279 11.11 -16.05 14.22
CA VAL A 279 12.12 -15.09 14.68
C VAL A 279 13.19 -15.75 15.54
N LYS A 280 12.78 -16.69 16.41
CA LYS A 280 13.71 -17.44 17.25
C LYS A 280 14.69 -18.27 16.42
N ASP A 281 14.26 -18.74 15.25
CA ASP A 281 15.06 -19.56 14.34
C ASP A 281 15.82 -18.72 13.30
N GLY A 282 15.87 -17.39 13.46
CA GLY A 282 16.65 -16.49 12.61
C GLY A 282 15.93 -15.97 11.36
N PHE A 283 14.60 -16.09 11.29
CA PHE A 283 13.80 -15.54 10.19
C PHE A 283 13.03 -14.31 10.66
N THR A 284 12.98 -13.25 9.86
CA THR A 284 12.10 -12.11 10.18
C THR A 284 10.65 -12.55 10.25
N THR A 285 9.81 -11.75 10.92
CA THR A 285 8.36 -11.94 10.92
C THR A 285 7.83 -12.03 9.48
N PHE A 286 8.34 -11.21 8.56
CA PHE A 286 7.99 -11.24 7.14
C PHE A 286 8.32 -12.58 6.45
N ARG A 287 9.47 -13.18 6.76
CA ARG A 287 9.95 -14.45 6.16
C ARG A 287 9.44 -15.71 6.87
N SER A 288 8.68 -15.57 7.96
CA SER A 288 8.13 -16.68 8.73
C SER A 288 6.85 -17.27 8.10
N ALA A 289 6.13 -16.51 7.28
CA ALA A 289 4.86 -16.91 6.69
C ALA A 289 5.02 -18.15 5.78
N THR A 290 4.01 -19.03 5.81
CA THR A 290 3.93 -20.21 4.94
C THR A 290 3.39 -19.87 3.54
N PHE A 291 2.60 -18.80 3.46
CA PHE A 291 2.13 -18.17 2.23
C PHE A 291 2.15 -16.64 2.38
N GLY A 292 2.70 -15.95 1.38
CA GLY A 292 2.65 -14.50 1.22
C GLY A 292 2.18 -14.12 -0.19
N GLU A 293 1.50 -12.96 -0.29
CA GLU A 293 0.74 -12.42 -1.44
C GLU A 293 -0.71 -12.93 -1.64
N ILE A 294 -1.58 -12.02 -2.15
CA ILE A 294 -3.02 -12.26 -2.35
C ILE A 294 -3.24 -13.26 -3.48
N ILE A 295 -3.60 -14.48 -3.10
CA ILE A 295 -4.06 -15.54 -3.99
C ILE A 295 -5.58 -15.67 -3.81
N ILE A 296 -6.33 -15.88 -4.88
CA ILE A 296 -7.69 -16.42 -4.76
C ILE A 296 -7.53 -17.90 -4.41
N ILE A 297 -7.45 -18.19 -3.10
CA ILE A 297 -7.48 -19.56 -2.60
C ILE A 297 -8.95 -19.96 -2.55
N SER A 298 -9.35 -20.87 -3.42
CA SER A 298 -10.58 -21.62 -3.20
C SER A 298 -10.24 -22.78 -2.30
N ILE A 299 -10.84 -22.77 -1.13
CA ILE A 299 -10.78 -23.85 -0.14
C ILE A 299 -12.14 -24.54 -0.13
#